data_AF-A0A1L9V466-F1
#
_entry.id   AF-A0A1L9V466-F1
#
_cell.length_a   1.000
_cell.length_b   1.000
_cell.length_c   1.000
_cell.angle_alpha   90.00
_cell.angle_beta   90.00
_cell.angle_gamma   90.00
#
_symmetry.space_group_name_H-M   'P 1'
#
loop_
_entity.id
_entity.type
_entity.pdbx_description
1 polymer ?
#
loop_
_entity_poly.entity_id
_entity_poly.type
_entity_poly.pdbx_seq_one_letter_code
_entity_poly.pdbx_strand_id
1 'polypeptide(L)'
;MVRLHLLDENAPSFAGKVVDILNSTLPLDSAFSPADAAKALNGLYPHSLDTSGDAESKDKAGGFLWWFWDLIHDLARQVPHDSLEQDRLVAIIKELRDLPSKTISLGEWGTVRVWGGLPLLGPTLREKWDNDDTAPTNSDLKQRFLNLQSYAARITGLRLAPCESYAIWALTDALEGVMTPIRGAPDEVNPDPAAVEDLPFKVAVAAEWIVHAGHVLYGRDEEIYATQGGPLWRLDKTEARRLRRKYKSTQGLCPARWELWKERFGVIRDSNKVDDSTQTVAGGAVDAMERVEREEGS
;
A
#
# COMPACT_ATOMS: atom_id res chain seq x y z
N MET A 1 8.72 3.48 21.28
CA MET A 1 8.20 2.10 21.34
C MET A 1 6.70 2.15 21.14
N VAL A 2 6.23 1.61 20.02
CA VAL A 2 4.80 1.55 19.69
C VAL A 2 4.10 0.56 20.61
N ARG A 3 2.93 0.92 21.12
CA ARG A 3 2.05 -0.01 21.84
C ARG A 3 0.70 -0.06 21.16
N LEU A 4 0.45 -1.19 20.52
CA LEU A 4 -0.79 -1.49 19.84
C LEU A 4 -1.93 -1.70 20.82
N HIS A 5 -3.12 -1.25 20.44
CA HIS A 5 -4.35 -1.44 21.20
C HIS A 5 -5.53 -1.72 20.26
N LEU A 6 -6.56 -2.39 20.79
CA LEU A 6 -7.81 -2.60 20.06
C LEU A 6 -8.58 -1.28 20.01
N LEU A 7 -9.12 -0.97 18.83
CA LEU A 7 -9.95 0.22 18.61
C LEU A 7 -11.44 -0.11 18.57
N ASP A 8 -11.80 -1.37 18.28
CA ASP A 8 -13.18 -1.84 18.20
C ASP A 8 -13.57 -2.64 19.46
N GLU A 9 -14.66 -2.24 20.09
CA GLU A 9 -15.24 -2.92 21.25
C GLU A 9 -15.90 -4.26 20.86
N ASN A 10 -16.24 -4.45 19.58
CA ASN A 10 -16.81 -5.69 19.03
C ASN A 10 -15.74 -6.61 18.43
N ALA A 11 -14.46 -6.38 18.75
CA ALA A 11 -13.36 -7.17 18.21
C ALA A 11 -13.53 -8.68 18.47
N PRO A 12 -13.09 -9.54 17.52
CA PRO A 12 -13.14 -10.98 17.70
C PRO A 12 -12.44 -11.45 18.98
N SER A 13 -12.88 -12.59 19.54
CA SER A 13 -12.32 -13.13 20.79
C SER A 13 -10.81 -13.42 20.74
N PHE A 14 -10.23 -13.59 19.55
CA PHE A 14 -8.78 -13.79 19.38
C PHE A 14 -7.99 -12.47 19.29
N ALA A 15 -8.65 -11.31 19.14
CA ALA A 15 -8.01 -10.04 18.84
C ALA A 15 -7.03 -9.58 19.94
N GLY A 16 -7.40 -9.78 21.21
CA GLY A 16 -6.51 -9.48 22.34
C GLY A 16 -5.19 -10.26 22.26
N LYS A 17 -5.25 -11.55 21.89
CA LYS A 17 -4.06 -12.38 21.72
C LYS A 17 -3.18 -11.92 20.56
N VAL A 18 -3.78 -11.45 19.47
CA VAL A 18 -3.02 -10.86 18.34
C VAL A 18 -2.26 -9.63 18.82
N VAL A 19 -2.94 -8.72 19.54
CA VAL A 19 -2.31 -7.52 20.10
C VAL A 19 -1.17 -7.87 21.05
N ASP A 20 -1.35 -8.87 21.93
CA ASP A 20 -0.31 -9.32 22.85
C ASP A 20 0.93 -9.86 22.11
N ILE A 21 0.72 -10.72 21.10
CA ILE A 21 1.80 -11.29 20.28
C ILE A 21 2.57 -10.19 19.53
N LEU A 22 1.86 -9.22 18.95
CA LEU A 22 2.50 -8.14 18.21
C LEU A 22 3.24 -7.19 19.18
N ASN A 23 2.63 -6.79 20.29
CA ASN A 23 3.27 -5.94 21.30
C ASN A 23 4.51 -6.60 21.92
N SER A 24 4.55 -7.92 22.03
CA SER A 24 5.74 -8.63 22.51
C SER A 24 6.85 -8.74 21.46
N THR A 25 6.55 -8.54 20.17
CA THR A 25 7.48 -8.86 19.06
C THR A 25 7.93 -7.65 18.26
N LEU A 26 7.10 -6.63 18.10
CA LEU A 26 7.44 -5.42 17.35
C LEU A 26 8.62 -4.63 17.94
N PRO A 27 8.80 -4.51 19.26
CA PRO A 27 9.96 -3.78 19.81
C PRO A 27 11.28 -4.34 19.30
N LEU A 28 12.23 -3.45 18.97
CA LEU A 28 13.50 -3.85 18.37
C LEU A 28 14.38 -4.68 19.31
N ASP A 29 14.25 -4.47 20.62
CA ASP A 29 14.93 -5.19 21.70
C ASP A 29 14.16 -6.44 22.15
N SER A 30 13.07 -6.79 21.47
CA SER A 30 12.30 -7.99 21.77
C SER A 30 13.14 -9.27 21.62
N ALA A 31 12.98 -10.16 22.60
CA ALA A 31 13.52 -11.53 22.54
C ALA A 31 12.77 -12.42 21.55
N PHE A 32 11.58 -12.02 21.08
CA PHE A 32 10.78 -12.78 20.11
C PHE A 32 11.12 -12.34 18.69
N SER A 33 11.33 -13.31 17.81
CA SER A 33 11.54 -13.04 16.38
C SER A 33 10.22 -12.92 15.62
N PRO A 34 10.22 -12.31 14.42
CA PRO A 34 9.06 -12.35 13.52
C PRO A 34 8.54 -13.77 13.26
N ALA A 35 9.43 -14.77 13.19
CA ALA A 35 9.06 -16.17 12.99
C ALA A 35 8.35 -16.77 14.22
N ASP A 36 8.69 -16.34 15.43
CA ASP A 36 8.01 -16.79 16.65
C ASP A 36 6.58 -16.23 16.72
N ALA A 37 6.42 -14.95 16.39
CA ALA A 37 5.10 -14.34 16.26
C ALA A 37 4.26 -15.00 15.18
N ALA A 38 4.83 -15.29 14.00
CA ALA A 38 4.12 -15.99 12.93
C ALA A 38 3.59 -17.35 13.40
N LYS A 39 4.40 -18.14 14.13
CA LYS A 39 3.96 -19.42 14.71
C LYS A 39 2.84 -19.23 15.73
N ALA A 40 2.94 -18.21 16.59
CA ALA A 40 1.93 -17.91 17.60
C ALA A 40 0.61 -17.47 16.95
N LEU A 41 0.65 -16.61 15.94
CA LEU A 41 -0.52 -16.17 15.16
C LEU A 41 -1.15 -17.34 14.40
N ASN A 42 -0.35 -18.20 13.77
CA ASN A 42 -0.84 -19.42 13.14
C ASN A 42 -1.57 -20.34 14.14
N GLY A 43 -1.09 -20.40 15.39
CA GLY A 43 -1.74 -21.15 16.48
C GLY A 43 -3.12 -20.60 16.90
N LEU A 44 -3.48 -19.38 16.48
CA LEU A 44 -4.83 -18.83 16.70
C LEU A 44 -5.85 -19.34 15.68
N TYR A 45 -5.40 -19.90 14.54
CA TYR A 45 -6.31 -20.45 13.54
C TYR A 45 -7.06 -21.67 14.11
N PRO A 46 -8.41 -21.66 14.17
CA PRO A 46 -9.15 -22.70 14.86
C PRO A 46 -9.06 -24.06 14.14
N HIS A 47 -8.44 -25.05 14.79
CA HIS A 47 -8.32 -26.41 14.27
C HIS A 47 -9.67 -27.11 14.00
N SER A 48 -10.76 -26.67 14.64
CA SER A 48 -12.11 -27.19 14.41
C SER A 48 -12.67 -26.86 13.03
N LEU A 49 -12.09 -25.88 12.34
CA LEU A 49 -12.47 -25.50 10.97
C LEU A 49 -11.83 -26.42 9.92
N ASP A 50 -10.96 -27.35 10.35
CA ASP A 50 -10.26 -28.28 9.47
C ASP A 50 -11.10 -29.52 9.11
N THR A 51 -12.20 -29.78 9.83
CA THR A 51 -12.81 -31.12 9.90
C THR A 51 -14.20 -31.28 9.28
N SER A 52 -14.91 -30.22 8.93
CA SER A 52 -16.21 -30.34 8.25
C SER A 52 -16.13 -29.73 6.85
N GLY A 53 -16.61 -30.47 5.85
CA GLY A 53 -16.74 -29.97 4.46
C GLY A 53 -18.05 -29.24 4.22
N ASP A 54 -18.81 -28.96 5.29
CA ASP A 54 -20.12 -28.31 5.25
C ASP A 54 -20.00 -26.80 4.99
N ALA A 55 -21.10 -26.17 4.57
CA ALA A 55 -21.11 -24.74 4.27
C ALA A 55 -20.79 -23.88 5.50
N GLU A 56 -21.23 -24.31 6.70
CA GLU A 56 -21.07 -23.56 7.95
C GLU A 56 -19.60 -23.41 8.38
N SER A 57 -18.75 -24.42 8.14
CA SER A 57 -17.31 -24.31 8.44
C SER A 57 -16.54 -23.45 7.45
N LYS A 58 -16.93 -23.46 6.17
CA LYS A 58 -16.32 -22.60 5.13
C LYS A 58 -16.56 -21.12 5.44
N ASP A 59 -17.78 -20.79 5.84
CA ASP A 59 -18.15 -19.43 6.25
C ASP A 59 -17.38 -18.99 7.50
N LYS A 60 -17.15 -19.90 8.46
CA LYS A 60 -16.35 -19.62 9.67
C LYS A 60 -14.86 -19.45 9.37
N ALA A 61 -14.28 -20.21 8.44
CA ALA A 61 -12.88 -20.08 8.02
C ALA A 61 -12.63 -18.77 7.26
N GLY A 62 -13.53 -18.43 6.32
CA GLY A 62 -13.51 -17.13 5.64
C GLY A 62 -13.69 -15.98 6.63
N GLY A 63 -14.66 -16.09 7.55
CA GLY A 63 -14.89 -15.10 8.59
C GLY A 63 -13.68 -14.89 9.50
N PHE A 64 -13.01 -15.96 9.95
CA PHE A 64 -11.78 -15.82 10.74
C PHE A 64 -10.70 -15.06 9.98
N LEU A 65 -10.40 -15.46 8.74
CA LEU A 65 -9.34 -14.83 7.94
C LEU A 65 -9.65 -13.37 7.61
N TRP A 66 -10.92 -13.08 7.33
CA TRP A 66 -11.38 -11.71 7.11
C TRP A 66 -11.13 -10.83 8.33
N TRP A 67 -11.67 -11.24 9.49
CA TRP A 67 -11.49 -10.51 10.74
C TRP A 67 -10.02 -10.43 11.19
N PHE A 68 -9.23 -11.45 10.87
CA PHE A 68 -7.79 -11.46 11.15
C PHE A 68 -7.09 -10.36 10.35
N TRP A 69 -7.28 -10.30 9.02
CA TRP A 69 -6.64 -9.28 8.20
C TRP A 69 -7.17 -7.88 8.49
N ASP A 70 -8.49 -7.74 8.68
CA ASP A 70 -9.11 -6.48 9.06
C ASP A 70 -8.45 -5.89 10.32
N LEU A 71 -8.26 -6.73 11.35
CA LEU A 71 -7.54 -6.35 12.57
C LEU A 71 -6.08 -6.00 12.29
N ILE A 72 -5.34 -6.80 11.52
CA ILE A 72 -3.93 -6.52 11.21
C ILE A 72 -3.77 -5.16 10.52
N HIS A 73 -4.66 -4.80 9.59
CA HIS A 73 -4.62 -3.50 8.93
C HIS A 73 -4.90 -2.35 9.90
N ASP A 74 -5.83 -2.52 10.84
CA ASP A 74 -6.10 -1.53 11.89
C ASP A 74 -4.94 -1.36 12.87
N LEU A 75 -4.22 -2.44 13.16
CA LEU A 75 -3.01 -2.38 13.99
C LEU A 75 -1.85 -1.76 13.21
N ALA A 76 -1.72 -2.03 11.91
CA ALA A 76 -0.69 -1.45 11.04
C ALA A 76 -0.79 0.08 10.98
N ARG A 77 -2.01 0.64 11.01
CA ARG A 77 -2.27 2.09 11.10
C ARG A 77 -1.65 2.74 12.34
N GLN A 78 -1.39 1.99 13.40
CA GLN A 78 -0.82 2.50 14.65
C GLN A 78 0.71 2.48 14.67
N VAL A 79 1.35 1.80 13.70
CA VAL A 79 2.81 1.70 13.60
C VAL A 79 3.31 2.84 12.70
N PRO A 80 4.17 3.76 13.20
CA PRO A 80 4.70 4.86 12.40
C PRO A 80 5.41 4.37 11.14
N HIS A 81 5.13 5.05 10.01
CA HIS A 81 5.69 4.74 8.68
C HIS A 81 7.24 4.71 8.61
N ASP A 82 7.88 5.53 9.43
CA ASP A 82 9.32 5.76 9.51
C ASP A 82 10.01 4.87 10.56
N SER A 83 9.27 3.92 11.15
CA SER A 83 9.76 3.04 12.21
C SER A 83 10.18 1.66 11.67
N LEU A 84 11.26 1.11 12.25
CA LEU A 84 11.71 -0.26 11.96
C LEU A 84 10.74 -1.31 12.50
N GLU A 85 9.88 -0.94 13.46
CA GLU A 85 8.77 -1.78 13.91
C GLU A 85 7.81 -2.13 12.78
N GLN A 86 7.67 -1.27 11.77
CA GLN A 86 6.84 -1.57 10.60
C GLN A 86 7.47 -2.64 9.71
N ASP A 87 8.80 -2.63 9.56
CA ASP A 87 9.53 -3.71 8.88
C ASP A 87 9.35 -5.03 9.62
N ARG A 88 9.37 -5.01 10.96
CA ARG A 88 9.11 -6.21 11.79
C ARG A 88 7.67 -6.70 11.61
N LEU A 89 6.67 -5.83 11.55
CA LEU A 89 5.28 -6.22 11.30
C LEU A 89 5.14 -6.94 9.95
N VAL A 90 5.73 -6.39 8.89
CA VAL A 90 5.67 -6.98 7.55
C VAL A 90 6.48 -8.29 7.49
N ALA A 91 7.61 -8.37 8.19
CA ALA A 91 8.37 -9.61 8.33
C ALA A 91 7.54 -10.72 9.01
N ILE A 92 6.72 -10.41 10.02
CA ILE A 92 5.82 -11.40 10.65
C ILE A 92 4.84 -11.97 9.60
N ILE A 93 4.29 -11.13 8.73
CA ILE A 93 3.34 -11.57 7.68
C ILE A 93 4.05 -12.42 6.63
N LYS A 94 5.27 -12.05 6.25
CA LYS A 94 6.12 -12.88 5.38
C LYS A 94 6.37 -14.26 6.00
N GLU A 95 6.77 -14.31 7.27
CA GLU A 95 7.00 -15.58 7.97
C GLU A 95 5.70 -16.38 8.08
N LEU A 96 4.55 -15.73 8.32
CA LEU A 96 3.24 -16.37 8.37
C LEU A 96 2.87 -17.01 7.02
N ARG A 97 3.11 -16.31 5.90
CA ARG A 97 2.94 -16.84 4.53
C ARG A 97 3.80 -18.08 4.30
N ASP A 98 5.05 -18.04 4.79
CA ASP A 98 6.08 -19.06 4.56
C ASP A 98 5.90 -20.29 5.45
N LEU A 99 5.04 -20.23 6.47
CA LEU A 99 4.71 -21.38 7.29
C LEU A 99 4.02 -22.48 6.47
N PRO A 100 4.31 -23.77 6.78
CA PRO A 100 3.50 -24.88 6.29
C PRO A 100 2.04 -24.65 6.68
N SER A 101 1.19 -24.43 5.67
CA SER A 101 -0.22 -24.11 5.86
C SER A 101 -1.10 -25.17 5.21
N LYS A 102 -2.21 -25.45 5.89
CA LYS A 102 -3.22 -26.41 5.40
C LYS A 102 -4.03 -25.79 4.27
N THR A 103 -4.59 -26.66 3.43
CA THR A 103 -5.53 -26.27 2.38
C THR A 103 -6.95 -26.25 2.93
N ILE A 104 -7.69 -25.17 2.67
CA ILE A 104 -9.07 -24.96 3.11
C ILE A 104 -9.92 -24.47 1.92
N SER A 105 -11.25 -24.63 2.01
CA SER A 105 -12.19 -24.07 1.04
C SER A 105 -12.86 -22.82 1.61
N LEU A 106 -12.83 -21.72 0.87
CA LEU A 106 -13.42 -20.44 1.22
C LEU A 106 -14.69 -20.14 0.40
N GLY A 107 -15.46 -21.18 0.08
CA GLY A 107 -16.69 -21.04 -0.71
C GLY A 107 -16.38 -20.48 -2.11
N GLU A 108 -16.97 -19.32 -2.43
CA GLU A 108 -16.82 -18.63 -3.73
C GLU A 108 -15.38 -18.18 -4.04
N TRP A 109 -14.55 -18.04 -3.01
CA TRP A 109 -13.11 -17.71 -3.15
C TRP A 109 -12.25 -18.94 -3.52
N GLY A 110 -12.86 -20.11 -3.62
CA GLY A 110 -12.20 -21.34 -4.03
C GLY A 110 -11.40 -22.02 -2.92
N THR A 111 -10.37 -22.76 -3.31
CA THR A 111 -9.52 -23.54 -2.41
C THR A 111 -8.17 -22.84 -2.26
N VAL A 112 -7.78 -22.54 -1.02
CA VAL A 112 -6.58 -21.78 -0.69
C VAL A 112 -5.78 -22.48 0.41
N ARG A 113 -4.52 -22.09 0.61
CA ARG A 113 -3.83 -22.42 1.85
C ARG A 113 -4.06 -21.30 2.86
N VAL A 114 -4.34 -21.63 4.13
CA VAL A 114 -4.75 -20.67 5.18
C VAL A 114 -3.91 -19.38 5.18
N TRP A 115 -2.59 -19.52 5.05
CA TRP A 115 -1.65 -18.39 4.95
C TRP A 115 -0.95 -18.31 3.60
N GLY A 116 -0.98 -19.40 2.83
CA GLY A 116 -0.31 -19.45 1.53
C GLY A 116 -1.03 -18.55 0.52
N GLY A 117 -0.31 -17.57 0.01
CA GLY A 117 -0.88 -16.54 -0.88
C GLY A 117 -1.69 -15.46 -0.15
N LEU A 118 -1.70 -15.46 1.19
CA LEU A 118 -2.34 -14.45 2.03
C LEU A 118 -3.81 -14.18 1.63
N PRO A 119 -4.67 -15.21 1.63
CA PRO A 119 -6.06 -15.09 1.18
C PRO A 119 -6.80 -14.03 1.98
N LEU A 120 -7.65 -13.24 1.29
CA LEU A 120 -8.46 -12.14 1.84
C LEU A 120 -7.66 -10.92 2.37
N LEU A 121 -6.32 -10.93 2.32
CA LEU A 121 -5.52 -9.75 2.66
C LEU A 121 -5.87 -8.56 1.75
N GLY A 122 -5.84 -8.76 0.43
CA GLY A 122 -6.13 -7.71 -0.55
C GLY A 122 -7.54 -7.11 -0.45
N PRO A 123 -8.62 -7.94 -0.42
CA PRO A 123 -9.98 -7.46 -0.24
C PRO A 123 -10.21 -6.66 1.05
N THR A 124 -9.76 -7.17 2.20
CA THR A 124 -9.92 -6.45 3.49
C THR A 124 -9.10 -5.16 3.52
N LEU A 125 -7.92 -5.17 2.92
CA LEU A 125 -7.08 -3.99 2.78
C LEU A 125 -7.78 -2.92 1.92
N ARG A 126 -8.41 -3.34 0.82
CA ARG A 126 -9.22 -2.45 -0.02
C ARG A 126 -10.36 -1.82 0.75
N GLU A 127 -11.09 -2.58 1.57
CA GLU A 127 -12.18 -2.02 2.37
C GLU A 127 -11.70 -0.97 3.37
N LYS A 128 -10.51 -1.17 3.97
CA LYS A 128 -9.90 -0.14 4.82
C LYS A 128 -9.67 1.16 4.05
N TRP A 129 -9.27 1.07 2.78
CA TRP A 129 -9.11 2.22 1.88
C TRP A 129 -10.44 2.86 1.47
N ASP A 130 -11.43 2.04 1.08
CA ASP A 130 -12.75 2.52 0.63
C ASP A 130 -13.54 3.19 1.78
N ASN A 131 -13.28 2.78 3.03
CA ASN A 131 -13.89 3.35 4.23
C ASN A 131 -13.18 4.61 4.76
N ASP A 132 -11.91 4.82 4.39
CA ASP A 132 -11.20 6.04 4.76
C ASP A 132 -11.69 7.19 3.86
N ASP A 133 -11.91 8.36 4.44
CA ASP A 133 -12.21 9.56 3.64
C ASP A 133 -11.03 9.82 2.71
N THR A 134 -11.29 9.93 1.40
CA THR A 134 -10.28 10.18 0.37
C THR A 134 -9.49 11.47 0.59
N ALA A 135 -9.97 12.37 1.46
CA ALA A 135 -9.28 13.58 1.90
C ALA A 135 -9.38 13.75 3.42
N PRO A 136 -8.62 12.96 4.22
CA PRO A 136 -8.72 13.05 5.67
C PRO A 136 -8.20 14.41 6.11
N THR A 137 -9.06 15.26 6.67
CA THR A 137 -8.68 16.64 7.06
C THR A 137 -7.95 16.71 8.39
N ASN A 138 -8.08 15.67 9.24
CA ASN A 138 -7.43 15.57 10.55
C ASN A 138 -6.00 15.00 10.43
N SER A 139 -5.02 15.64 11.06
CA SER A 139 -3.62 15.19 11.11
C SER A 139 -3.45 13.75 11.59
N ASP A 140 -4.23 13.33 12.59
CA ASP A 140 -4.13 11.98 13.14
C ASP A 140 -4.63 10.92 12.14
N LEU A 141 -5.69 11.26 11.38
CA LEU A 141 -6.20 10.39 10.31
C LEU A 141 -5.22 10.32 9.14
N LYS A 142 -4.63 11.47 8.75
CA LYS A 142 -3.54 11.50 7.75
C LYS A 142 -2.38 10.60 8.18
N GLN A 143 -1.94 10.69 9.44
CA GLN A 143 -0.84 9.87 9.92
C GLN A 143 -1.17 8.37 9.91
N ARG A 144 -2.38 7.98 10.36
CA ARG A 144 -2.83 6.58 10.30
C ARG A 144 -2.91 6.06 8.87
N PHE A 145 -3.37 6.89 7.94
CA PHE A 145 -3.43 6.54 6.53
C PHE A 145 -2.04 6.39 5.91
N LEU A 146 -1.11 7.31 6.22
CA LEU A 146 0.29 7.21 5.80
C LEU A 146 0.93 5.92 6.33
N ASN A 147 0.69 5.57 7.59
CA ASN A 147 1.14 4.30 8.17
C ASN A 147 0.57 3.09 7.42
N LEU A 148 -0.71 3.11 7.02
CA LEU A 148 -1.32 2.03 6.23
C LEU A 148 -0.71 1.94 4.81
N GLN A 149 -0.51 3.07 4.14
CA GLN A 149 0.11 3.14 2.80
C GLN A 149 1.52 2.59 2.82
N SER A 150 2.29 2.99 3.82
CA SER A 150 3.65 2.53 4.08
C SER A 150 3.74 1.02 4.34
N TYR A 151 2.80 0.49 5.15
CA TYR A 151 2.63 -0.95 5.34
C TYR A 151 2.34 -1.69 4.02
N ALA A 152 1.40 -1.20 3.21
CA ALA A 152 1.07 -1.81 1.91
C ALA A 152 2.21 -1.73 0.89
N ALA A 153 2.98 -0.64 0.92
CA ALA A 153 4.19 -0.49 0.10
C ALA A 153 5.22 -1.58 0.43
N ARG A 154 5.47 -1.83 1.71
CA ARG A 154 6.36 -2.92 2.15
C ARG A 154 5.82 -4.32 1.82
N ILE A 155 4.52 -4.55 1.97
CA ILE A 155 3.84 -5.79 1.53
C ILE A 155 4.07 -6.02 0.03
N THR A 156 3.93 -4.97 -0.78
CA THR A 156 4.16 -5.02 -2.23
C THR A 156 5.64 -5.24 -2.56
N GLY A 157 6.54 -4.52 -1.89
CA GLY A 157 7.99 -4.68 -2.02
C GLY A 157 8.45 -6.12 -1.79
N LEU A 158 7.87 -6.80 -0.81
CA LEU A 158 8.15 -8.22 -0.56
C LEU A 158 7.36 -9.19 -1.46
N ARG A 159 6.62 -8.66 -2.44
CA ARG A 159 5.75 -9.41 -3.37
C ARG A 159 4.78 -10.34 -2.64
N LEU A 160 4.26 -9.87 -1.51
CA LEU A 160 3.32 -10.61 -0.67
C LEU A 160 1.89 -10.51 -1.19
N ALA A 161 1.50 -9.33 -1.69
CA ALA A 161 0.22 -9.09 -2.34
C ALA A 161 0.38 -8.02 -3.45
N PRO A 162 -0.43 -8.09 -4.52
CA PRO A 162 -0.42 -7.08 -5.57
C PRO A 162 -1.21 -5.85 -5.11
N CYS A 163 -0.51 -4.76 -4.78
CA CYS A 163 -1.12 -3.49 -4.37
C CYS A 163 -0.65 -2.32 -5.26
N GLU A 164 -0.19 -2.60 -6.48
CA GLU A 164 0.36 -1.59 -7.40
C GLU A 164 -0.66 -0.53 -7.82
N SER A 165 -1.96 -0.86 -7.80
CA SER A 165 -3.01 0.13 -8.07
C SER A 165 -2.98 1.29 -7.07
N TYR A 166 -2.68 1.02 -5.80
CA TYR A 166 -2.60 2.04 -4.76
C TYR A 166 -1.33 2.88 -4.90
N ALA A 167 -0.21 2.26 -5.28
CA ALA A 167 1.00 3.00 -5.63
C ALA A 167 0.74 3.99 -6.77
N ILE A 168 0.07 3.53 -7.83
CA ILE A 168 -0.27 4.37 -8.99
C ILE A 168 -1.18 5.52 -8.57
N TRP A 169 -2.18 5.30 -7.71
CA TRP A 169 -3.02 6.38 -7.20
C TRP A 169 -2.22 7.41 -6.40
N ALA A 170 -1.41 6.96 -5.43
CA ALA A 170 -0.56 7.84 -4.63
C ALA A 170 0.37 8.70 -5.49
N LEU A 171 1.05 8.08 -6.46
CA LEU A 171 1.95 8.77 -7.39
C LEU A 171 1.18 9.73 -8.29
N THR A 172 -0.01 9.36 -8.75
CA THR A 172 -0.85 10.23 -9.58
C THR A 172 -1.26 11.48 -8.81
N ASP A 173 -1.76 11.32 -7.59
CA ASP A 173 -2.29 12.41 -6.76
C ASP A 173 -1.22 13.43 -6.37
N ALA A 174 0.02 12.95 -6.16
CA ALA A 174 1.14 13.81 -5.77
C ALA A 174 1.85 14.46 -6.98
N LEU A 175 2.00 13.73 -8.09
CA LEU A 175 3.01 14.05 -9.11
C LEU A 175 2.43 14.46 -10.45
N GLU A 176 1.22 14.01 -10.81
CA GLU A 176 0.68 14.17 -12.17
C GLU A 176 -0.12 15.47 -12.37
N GLY A 177 -0.05 16.40 -11.42
CA GLY A 177 -0.53 17.79 -11.52
C GLY A 177 -2.02 17.98 -11.28
N VAL A 178 -2.48 19.23 -11.37
CA VAL A 178 -3.87 19.63 -11.11
C VAL A 178 -4.49 20.24 -12.37
N MET A 179 -5.78 19.96 -12.57
CA MET A 179 -6.56 20.47 -13.70
C MET A 179 -7.76 21.27 -13.18
N THR A 180 -7.94 22.47 -13.70
CA THR A 180 -9.15 23.29 -13.46
C THR A 180 -10.04 23.24 -14.69
N PRO A 181 -11.24 22.63 -14.61
CA PRO A 181 -12.17 22.64 -15.72
C PRO A 181 -12.69 24.05 -16.00
N ILE A 182 -12.65 24.48 -17.27
CA ILE A 182 -13.14 25.81 -17.68
C ILE A 182 -14.35 25.66 -18.59
N ARG A 183 -15.50 26.20 -18.17
CA ARG A 183 -16.73 26.11 -18.98
C ARG A 183 -16.58 26.92 -20.27
N GLY A 184 -16.57 26.22 -21.41
CA GLY A 184 -16.53 26.85 -22.73
C GLY A 184 -15.12 27.16 -23.25
N ALA A 185 -14.08 26.70 -22.56
CA ALA A 185 -12.68 26.79 -22.99
C ALA A 185 -11.95 25.47 -22.70
N PRO A 186 -10.72 25.26 -23.21
CA PRO A 186 -9.90 24.13 -22.80
C PRO A 186 -9.61 24.18 -21.29
N ASP A 187 -9.57 23.01 -20.65
CA ASP A 187 -9.20 22.89 -19.24
C ASP A 187 -7.78 23.41 -19.00
N GLU A 188 -7.57 24.10 -17.87
CA GLU A 188 -6.28 24.66 -17.50
C GLU A 188 -5.50 23.63 -16.67
N VAL A 189 -4.27 23.34 -17.09
CA VAL A 189 -3.37 22.44 -16.39
C VAL A 189 -2.33 23.25 -15.64
N ASN A 190 -2.23 23.03 -14.34
CA ASN A 190 -1.25 23.67 -13.48
C ASN A 190 -0.10 22.69 -13.14
N PRO A 191 1.11 22.94 -13.68
CA PRO A 191 2.29 22.13 -13.37
C PRO A 191 2.99 22.54 -12.06
N ASP A 192 2.54 23.60 -11.38
CA ASP A 192 3.14 24.06 -10.12
C ASP A 192 2.84 23.04 -9.01
N PRO A 193 3.85 22.44 -8.36
CA PRO A 193 3.61 21.51 -7.25
C PRO A 193 2.79 22.14 -6.12
N ALA A 194 2.92 23.45 -5.87
CA ALA A 194 2.17 24.15 -4.83
C ALA A 194 0.66 24.23 -5.11
N ALA A 195 0.22 23.91 -6.34
CA ALA A 195 -1.20 23.83 -6.69
C ALA A 195 -1.84 22.52 -6.23
N VAL A 196 -1.06 21.50 -5.87
CA VAL A 196 -1.56 20.22 -5.35
C VAL A 196 -2.03 20.42 -3.92
N GLU A 197 -3.33 20.23 -3.69
CA GLU A 197 -3.90 20.24 -2.35
C GLU A 197 -3.26 19.16 -1.48
N ASP A 198 -2.91 19.51 -0.24
CA ASP A 198 -2.27 18.60 0.73
C ASP A 198 -0.97 17.97 0.21
N LEU A 199 -0.20 18.71 -0.59
CA LEU A 199 1.07 18.26 -1.17
C LEU A 199 1.99 17.55 -0.14
N PRO A 200 2.26 18.07 1.08
CA PRO A 200 3.16 17.40 2.02
C PRO A 200 2.75 15.95 2.33
N PHE A 201 1.46 15.73 2.56
CA PHE A 201 0.91 14.41 2.85
C PHE A 201 0.97 13.48 1.63
N LYS A 202 0.56 13.98 0.45
CA LYS A 202 0.57 13.19 -0.79
C LYS A 202 1.99 12.81 -1.20
N VAL A 203 2.95 13.71 -1.04
CA VAL A 203 4.38 13.46 -1.29
C VAL A 203 4.93 12.41 -0.33
N ALA A 204 4.58 12.48 0.97
CA ALA A 204 4.97 11.44 1.92
C ALA A 204 4.44 10.06 1.52
N VAL A 205 3.14 9.95 1.18
CA VAL A 205 2.54 8.68 0.74
C VAL A 205 3.22 8.17 -0.54
N ALA A 206 3.41 9.02 -1.54
CA ALA A 206 4.05 8.64 -2.80
C ALA A 206 5.51 8.19 -2.60
N ALA A 207 6.24 8.86 -1.71
CA ALA A 207 7.62 8.51 -1.38
C ALA A 207 7.72 7.12 -0.73
N GLU A 208 6.83 6.77 0.19
CA GLU A 208 6.79 5.43 0.80
C GLU A 208 6.68 4.32 -0.25
N TRP A 209 5.83 4.50 -1.27
CA TRP A 209 5.70 3.55 -2.37
C TRP A 209 6.98 3.41 -3.19
N ILE A 210 7.66 4.52 -3.48
CA ILE A 210 8.95 4.48 -4.19
C ILE A 210 10.02 3.79 -3.35
N VAL A 211 10.15 4.16 -2.07
CA VAL A 211 11.20 3.65 -1.18
C VAL A 211 11.05 2.14 -0.96
N HIS A 212 9.83 1.67 -0.71
CA HIS A 212 9.62 0.27 -0.32
C HIS A 212 9.21 -0.65 -1.46
N ALA A 213 8.57 -0.13 -2.52
CA ALA A 213 8.07 -0.92 -3.63
C ALA A 213 8.64 -0.50 -5.00
N GLY A 214 9.50 0.53 -5.08
CA GLY A 214 10.03 1.03 -6.36
C GLY A 214 10.63 -0.06 -7.24
N HIS A 215 11.40 -0.98 -6.67
CA HIS A 215 11.99 -2.14 -7.36
C HIS A 215 10.96 -3.15 -7.91
N VAL A 216 9.74 -3.16 -7.38
CA VAL A 216 8.62 -3.98 -7.89
C VAL A 216 7.85 -3.26 -9.00
N LEU A 217 7.94 -1.92 -9.06
CA LEU A 217 7.25 -1.08 -10.03
C LEU A 217 8.10 -0.79 -11.27
N TYR A 218 9.41 -0.60 -11.09
CA TYR A 218 10.34 -0.26 -12.15
C TYR A 218 10.50 -1.37 -13.19
N GLY A 219 10.81 -0.99 -14.43
CA GLY A 219 11.05 -1.91 -15.56
C GLY A 219 9.79 -2.60 -16.12
N ARG A 220 8.60 -2.36 -15.53
CA ARG A 220 7.33 -2.90 -16.00
C ARG A 220 6.69 -2.01 -17.05
N ASP A 221 6.04 -2.65 -18.03
CA ASP A 221 5.24 -2.00 -19.07
C ASP A 221 3.93 -2.78 -19.26
N GLU A 222 2.93 -2.46 -18.46
CA GLU A 222 1.65 -3.17 -18.46
C GLU A 222 0.47 -2.31 -18.00
N GLU A 223 -0.72 -2.66 -18.48
CA GLU A 223 -1.96 -2.00 -18.07
C GLU A 223 -2.39 -2.47 -16.67
N ILE A 224 -2.45 -1.52 -15.74
CA ILE A 224 -3.07 -1.70 -14.43
C ILE A 224 -4.21 -0.69 -14.34
N TYR A 225 -5.44 -1.20 -14.26
CA TYR A 225 -6.69 -0.44 -14.27
C TYR A 225 -6.94 0.32 -12.97
N ALA A 226 -5.98 1.14 -12.53
CA ALA A 226 -6.06 1.99 -11.35
C ALA A 226 -6.67 3.35 -11.69
N THR A 227 -5.99 4.14 -12.52
CA THR A 227 -6.40 5.50 -12.91
C THR A 227 -6.12 5.74 -14.40
N GLN A 228 -6.73 6.79 -14.96
CA GLN A 228 -6.48 7.28 -16.31
C GLN A 228 -5.34 8.31 -16.35
N GLY A 229 -4.61 8.50 -15.25
CA GLY A 229 -3.55 9.48 -15.10
C GLY A 229 -4.05 10.89 -14.81
N GLY A 230 -3.16 11.70 -14.24
CA GLY A 230 -3.33 13.13 -14.02
C GLY A 230 -2.97 13.96 -15.27
N PRO A 231 -3.23 15.27 -15.23
CA PRO A 231 -3.17 16.15 -16.40
C PRO A 231 -1.78 16.32 -17.04
N LEU A 232 -0.71 16.04 -16.29
CA LEU A 232 0.67 16.03 -16.79
C LEU A 232 1.04 14.72 -17.48
N TRP A 233 0.32 13.62 -17.20
CA TRP A 233 0.56 12.33 -17.83
C TRP A 233 -0.20 12.25 -19.17
N ARG A 234 0.55 12.28 -20.28
CA ARG A 234 -0.02 12.29 -21.65
C ARG A 234 0.75 11.35 -22.56
N LEU A 235 0.00 10.61 -23.39
CA LEU A 235 0.59 9.86 -24.49
C LEU A 235 1.14 10.80 -25.56
N ASP A 236 2.23 10.38 -26.23
CA ASP A 236 2.67 11.06 -27.43
C ASP A 236 1.62 10.96 -28.54
N LYS A 237 1.68 11.91 -29.48
CA LYS A 237 0.67 12.06 -30.55
C LYS A 237 0.55 10.81 -31.43
N THR A 238 1.67 10.15 -31.68
CA THR A 238 1.77 9.01 -32.59
C THR A 238 1.15 7.79 -31.94
N GLU A 239 1.49 7.55 -30.67
CA GLU A 239 0.97 6.43 -29.88
C GLU A 239 -0.51 6.59 -29.55
N ALA A 240 -0.94 7.80 -29.18
CA ALA A 240 -2.35 8.10 -28.99
C ALA A 240 -3.17 7.80 -30.26
N ARG A 241 -2.63 8.14 -31.45
CA ARG A 241 -3.26 7.86 -32.74
C ARG A 241 -3.26 6.35 -33.05
N ARG A 242 -2.17 5.63 -32.76
CA ARG A 242 -2.05 4.17 -32.93
C ARG A 242 -3.10 3.43 -32.10
N LEU A 243 -3.22 3.79 -30.83
CA LEU A 243 -4.17 3.18 -29.88
C LEU A 243 -5.60 3.70 -30.02
N ARG A 244 -5.85 4.64 -30.94
CA ARG A 244 -7.14 5.33 -31.11
C ARG A 244 -7.67 5.96 -29.81
N ARG A 245 -6.76 6.32 -28.90
CA ARG A 245 -7.08 7.02 -27.63
C ARG A 245 -7.02 8.52 -27.87
N LYS A 246 -7.99 9.27 -27.34
CA LYS A 246 -8.02 10.74 -27.41
C LYS A 246 -6.95 11.34 -26.49
N TYR A 247 -5.65 11.34 -26.84
CA TYR A 247 -4.57 11.98 -26.04
C TYR A 247 -4.60 11.69 -24.52
N LYS A 248 -5.22 10.58 -24.13
CA LYS A 248 -5.36 10.16 -22.75
C LYS A 248 -4.28 9.13 -22.46
N SER A 249 -3.74 9.22 -21.27
CA SER A 249 -2.61 8.47 -20.80
C SER A 249 -2.85 6.94 -20.81
N THR A 250 -1.79 6.15 -20.70
CA THR A 250 -1.94 4.70 -20.44
C THR A 250 -2.29 4.49 -18.98
N GLN A 251 -3.17 3.52 -18.74
CA GLN A 251 -3.41 3.03 -17.39
C GLN A 251 -2.24 2.13 -17.01
N GLY A 252 -1.70 2.26 -15.81
CA GLY A 252 -0.68 1.35 -15.30
C GLY A 252 0.74 1.90 -15.26
N LEU A 253 1.68 0.98 -15.41
CA LEU A 253 3.12 1.20 -15.29
C LEU A 253 3.74 1.22 -16.68
N CYS A 254 4.61 2.18 -16.93
CA CYS A 254 5.50 2.16 -18.09
C CYS A 254 6.73 3.05 -17.83
N PRO A 255 7.83 2.86 -18.57
CA PRO A 255 9.07 3.62 -18.37
C PRO A 255 8.88 5.14 -18.46
N ALA A 256 8.07 5.62 -19.40
CA ALA A 256 7.81 7.05 -19.54
C ALA A 256 7.05 7.65 -18.35
N ARG A 257 6.16 6.87 -17.70
CA ARG A 257 5.44 7.32 -16.51
C ARG A 257 6.33 7.34 -15.29
N TRP A 258 7.23 6.35 -15.17
CA TRP A 258 8.27 6.34 -14.14
C TRP A 258 9.18 7.57 -14.24
N GLU A 259 9.67 7.89 -15.44
CA GLU A 259 10.49 9.09 -15.65
C GLU A 259 9.71 10.37 -15.31
N LEU A 260 8.43 10.47 -15.68
CA LEU A 260 7.59 11.58 -15.25
C LEU A 260 7.56 11.67 -13.73
N TRP A 261 7.28 10.59 -13.01
CA TRP A 261 7.23 10.63 -11.54
C TRP A 261 8.57 11.09 -10.93
N LYS A 262 9.70 10.59 -11.43
CA LYS A 262 11.04 11.01 -10.98
C LYS A 262 11.27 12.50 -11.22
N GLU A 263 10.97 12.99 -12.43
CA GLU A 263 11.06 14.40 -12.78
C GLU A 263 10.23 15.25 -11.82
N ARG A 264 9.00 14.83 -11.54
CA ARG A 264 8.06 15.57 -10.69
C ARG A 264 8.48 15.62 -9.23
N PHE A 265 9.05 14.55 -8.68
CA PHE A 265 9.72 14.61 -7.38
C PHE A 265 10.90 15.60 -7.39
N GLY A 266 11.70 15.61 -8.46
CA GLY A 266 12.78 16.60 -8.64
C GLY A 266 12.27 18.05 -8.64
N VAL A 267 11.16 18.32 -9.33
CA VAL A 267 10.52 19.65 -9.32
C VAL A 267 10.06 20.04 -7.92
N ILE A 268 9.51 19.10 -7.14
CA ILE A 268 9.09 19.36 -5.76
C ILE A 268 10.31 19.65 -4.88
N ARG A 269 11.37 18.85 -4.97
CA ARG A 269 12.65 19.02 -4.25
C ARG A 269 13.25 20.41 -4.48
N ASP A 270 13.22 20.90 -5.71
CA ASP A 270 13.89 22.14 -6.11
C ASP A 270 12.98 23.39 -6.03
N SER A 271 11.72 23.24 -5.60
CA SER A 271 10.73 24.32 -5.62
C SER A 271 10.83 25.25 -4.41
N ASN A 272 11.07 26.55 -4.65
CA ASN A 272 11.05 27.58 -3.60
C ASN A 272 9.66 27.89 -3.02
N LYS A 273 8.61 27.21 -3.48
CA LYS A 273 7.21 27.36 -3.01
C LYS A 273 6.76 26.21 -2.11
N VAL A 274 7.60 25.20 -1.93
CA VAL A 274 7.33 24.00 -1.12
C VAL A 274 8.18 24.08 0.15
N ASP A 275 7.67 23.59 1.27
CA ASP A 275 8.41 23.58 2.54
C ASP A 275 9.59 22.59 2.53
N ASP A 276 10.61 22.89 3.33
CA ASP A 276 11.87 22.12 3.37
C ASP A 276 11.67 20.64 3.72
N SER A 277 10.68 20.31 4.55
CA SER A 277 10.39 18.92 4.93
C SER A 277 9.86 18.15 3.72
N THR A 278 8.90 18.71 3.00
CA THR A 278 8.36 18.10 1.76
C THR A 278 9.42 18.00 0.67
N GLN A 279 10.28 19.02 0.53
CA GLN A 279 11.43 18.97 -0.40
C GLN A 279 12.39 17.82 -0.06
N THR A 280 12.68 17.63 1.23
CA THR A 280 13.57 16.56 1.71
C THR A 280 13.01 15.18 1.38
N VAL A 281 11.71 14.96 1.64
CA VAL A 281 11.02 13.71 1.32
C VAL A 281 11.05 13.44 -0.20
N ALA A 282 10.76 14.46 -1.01
CA ALA A 282 10.83 14.34 -2.47
C ALA A 282 12.25 14.02 -2.95
N GLY A 283 13.28 14.64 -2.37
CA GLY A 283 14.68 14.32 -2.65
C GLY A 283 15.03 12.87 -2.32
N GLY A 284 14.62 12.38 -1.15
CA GLY A 284 14.80 10.97 -0.77
C GLY A 284 14.11 9.99 -1.73
N ALA A 285 12.95 10.36 -2.27
CA ALA A 285 12.27 9.57 -3.30
C ALA A 285 13.06 9.54 -4.62
N VAL A 286 13.59 10.68 -5.08
CA VAL A 286 14.48 10.72 -6.28
C VAL A 286 15.68 9.79 -6.08
N ASP A 287 16.37 9.90 -4.94
CA ASP A 287 17.54 9.06 -4.64
C ASP A 287 17.17 7.57 -4.63
N ALA A 288 15.97 7.22 -4.16
CA ALA A 288 15.45 5.85 -4.18
C ALA A 288 15.17 5.36 -5.60
N MET A 289 14.57 6.19 -6.45
CA MET A 289 14.34 5.85 -7.87
C MET A 289 15.66 5.62 -8.60
N GLU A 290 16.64 6.49 -8.39
CA GLU A 290 17.97 6.32 -9.00
C GLU A 290 18.71 5.08 -8.49
N ARG A 291 18.53 4.68 -7.23
CA ARG A 291 19.05 3.40 -6.72
C ARG A 291 18.43 2.22 -7.46
N VAL A 292 17.10 2.19 -7.56
CA VAL A 292 16.36 1.13 -8.26
C VAL A 292 16.81 1.04 -9.72
N GLU A 293 16.94 2.17 -10.42
CA GLU A 293 17.40 2.21 -11.81
C GLU A 293 18.80 1.62 -11.99
N ARG A 294 19.72 1.85 -11.04
CA ARG A 294 21.07 1.26 -11.09
C ARG A 294 21.07 -0.23 -10.81
N GLU A 295 20.27 -0.68 -9.84
CA GLU A 295 20.23 -2.06 -9.38
C GLU A 295 19.50 -2.99 -10.37
N GLU A 296 18.41 -2.52 -10.98
CA GLU A 296 17.56 -3.30 -11.89
C GLU A 296 17.85 -3.04 -13.38
N GLY A 297 18.56 -1.95 -13.71
CA GLY A 297 18.95 -1.59 -15.08
C GLY A 297 20.28 -2.18 -15.55
N SER A 298 20.99 -2.93 -14.69
CA SER A 298 22.24 -3.65 -15.01
C SER A 298 21.98 -5.07 -15.48
#